data_AF-A0A9N9DYB2-F1
#
_entry.id   AF-A0A9N9DYB2-F1
#
_cell.length_a   1.000
_cell.length_b   1.000
_cell.length_c   1.000
_cell.angle_alpha   90.00
_cell.angle_beta   90.00
_cell.angle_gamma   90.00
#
_symmetry.space_group_name_H-M   'P 1'
#
loop_
_entity.id
_entity.type
_entity.pdbx_description
1 polymer ?
#
loop_
_entity_poly.entity_id
_entity_poly.type
_entity_poly.pdbx_seq_one_letter_code
_entity_poly.pdbx_strand_id
1 'polypeptide(L)'
;YYLAFGNHGPREEFGRTGTTSKIIAGISVVMLVSSGLFYLTKVAVTDKPRTLNKEWEEATNERMIKQRSDPISGISSEGYKGKGYVVSE
;
A
#
# COMPACT_ATOMS: atom_id res chain seq x y z
N TYR A 1 51.50 11.00 -4.03
CA TYR A 1 50.34 10.91 -3.12
C TYR A 1 49.32 9.89 -3.61
N TYR A 2 48.80 10.00 -4.85
CA TYR A 2 47.81 9.05 -5.40
C TYR A 2 48.23 7.57 -5.42
N LEU A 3 49.50 7.23 -5.72
CA LEU A 3 49.99 5.84 -5.66
C LEU A 3 49.99 5.21 -4.26
N ALA A 4 50.12 6.03 -3.21
CA ALA A 4 50.21 5.56 -1.82
C ALA A 4 48.86 5.65 -1.08
N PHE A 5 48.03 6.62 -1.44
CA PHE A 5 46.78 6.96 -0.73
C PHE A 5 45.58 7.17 -1.66
N GLY A 6 45.70 6.84 -2.94
CA GLY A 6 44.62 6.96 -3.91
C GLY A 6 43.51 5.96 -3.67
N ASN A 7 42.34 6.29 -4.20
CA ASN A 7 41.17 5.44 -4.22
C ASN A 7 41.35 4.33 -5.28
N HIS A 8 42.15 3.31 -4.95
CA HIS A 8 42.41 2.14 -5.78
C HIS A 8 42.70 0.89 -4.93
N GLY A 9 42.49 -0.29 -5.51
CA GLY A 9 42.77 -1.56 -4.84
C GLY A 9 41.92 -1.72 -3.56
N PRO A 10 42.50 -1.98 -2.37
CA PRO A 10 41.74 -2.15 -1.13
C PRO A 10 40.99 -0.89 -0.66
N ARG A 11 41.29 0.29 -1.22
CA ARG A 11 40.66 1.57 -0.86
C ARG A 11 39.61 2.01 -1.88
N GLU A 12 39.18 1.12 -2.77
CA GLU A 12 38.15 1.46 -3.74
C GLU A 12 36.85 1.87 -3.04
N GLU A 13 36.29 3.03 -3.40
CA GLU A 13 35.04 3.54 -2.85
C GLU A 13 33.87 2.58 -3.12
N PHE A 14 33.16 2.21 -2.05
CA PHE A 14 31.88 1.52 -2.17
C PHE A 14 30.86 2.48 -2.80
N GLY A 15 30.27 2.07 -3.93
CA GLY A 15 29.26 2.88 -4.61
C GLY A 15 29.82 3.91 -5.59
N ARG A 16 30.79 3.50 -6.43
CA ARG A 16 31.31 4.29 -7.56
C ARG A 16 30.19 5.00 -8.34
N THR A 17 30.50 6.14 -8.95
CA THR A 17 29.58 6.94 -9.77
C THR A 17 28.69 6.06 -10.67
N GLY A 18 27.37 6.19 -10.51
CA GLY A 18 26.37 5.40 -11.23
C GLY A 18 25.92 4.10 -10.54
N THR A 19 26.51 3.72 -9.40
CA THR A 19 26.03 2.57 -8.62
C THR A 19 24.65 2.83 -8.03
N THR A 20 24.42 4.02 -7.46
CA THR A 20 23.13 4.42 -6.88
C THR A 20 22.01 4.40 -7.91
N SER A 21 22.24 4.90 -9.12
CA SER A 21 21.22 4.89 -10.18
C SER A 21 20.88 3.48 -10.64
N LYS A 22 21.88 2.58 -10.72
CA LYS A 22 21.65 1.15 -11.00
C LYS A 22 20.84 0.46 -9.90
N ILE A 23 21.11 0.78 -8.63
CA ILE A 23 20.35 0.24 -7.50
C ILE A 23 18.88 0.73 -7.57
N ILE A 24 18.67 2.03 -7.75
CA ILE A 24 17.31 2.60 -7.87
C ILE A 24 16.57 1.97 -9.05
N ALA A 25 17.23 1.85 -10.20
CA ALA A 25 16.64 1.21 -11.38
C ALA A 25 16.33 -0.28 -11.16
N GLY A 26 17.23 -1.02 -10.49
CA GLY A 26 17.01 -2.42 -10.16
C GLY A 26 15.81 -2.60 -9.23
N ILE A 27 15.73 -1.79 -8.17
CA ILE A 27 14.61 -1.82 -7.21
C ILE A 27 13.30 -1.44 -7.91
N SER A 28 13.29 -0.39 -8.74
CA SER A 28 12.08 0.05 -9.42
C SER A 28 11.56 -1.01 -10.40
N VAL A 29 12.44 -1.69 -11.14
CA VAL A 29 12.08 -2.80 -12.03
C VAL A 29 11.45 -3.94 -11.24
N VAL A 30 12.06 -4.36 -10.13
CA VAL A 30 11.51 -5.47 -9.31
C VAL A 30 10.15 -5.11 -8.72
N MET A 31 9.98 -3.87 -8.24
CA MET A 31 8.69 -3.39 -7.74
C MET A 31 7.62 -3.38 -8.84
N LEU A 32 7.95 -2.89 -10.04
CA LEU A 32 7.02 -2.89 -11.17
C LEU A 32 6.62 -4.31 -11.61
N VAL A 33 7.57 -5.24 -11.67
CA VAL A 33 7.29 -6.63 -12.01
C VAL A 33 6.40 -7.29 -10.95
N SER A 34 6.68 -7.05 -9.67
CA SER A 34 5.87 -7.56 -8.56
C SER A 34 4.43 -7.03 -8.60
N SER A 35 4.26 -5.72 -8.75
CA SER A 35 2.94 -5.10 -8.88
C SER A 35 2.18 -5.58 -10.13
N GLY A 36 2.89 -5.75 -11.25
CA GLY A 36 2.31 -6.28 -12.49
C GLY A 36 1.81 -7.71 -12.31
N LEU A 37 2.61 -8.59 -11.71
CA LEU A 37 2.22 -9.97 -11.42
C LEU A 37 1.01 -10.02 -10.48
N PHE A 38 1.04 -9.23 -9.40
CA PHE A 38 -0.08 -9.13 -8.47
C PHE A 38 -1.37 -8.68 -9.17
N TYR A 39 -1.29 -7.62 -9.98
CA TYR A 39 -2.44 -7.13 -10.74
C TYR A 39 -3.02 -8.19 -11.68
N LEU A 40 -2.18 -8.90 -12.43
CA LEU A 40 -2.61 -9.98 -13.32
C LEU A 40 -3.31 -11.11 -12.55
N THR A 41 -2.73 -11.54 -11.41
CA THR A 41 -3.38 -12.55 -10.56
C THR A 41 -4.71 -12.06 -10.00
N LYS A 42 -4.82 -10.77 -9.67
CA LYS A 42 -6.04 -10.23 -9.09
C LYS A 42 -7.16 -10.07 -10.12
N VAL A 43 -6.85 -9.67 -11.35
CA VAL A 43 -7.82 -9.60 -12.45
C VAL A 43 -8.36 -10.98 -12.82
N ALA A 44 -7.54 -12.02 -12.68
CA ALA A 44 -7.99 -13.40 -12.90
C ALA A 44 -9.04 -13.89 -11.87
N VAL A 45 -9.20 -13.20 -10.73
CA VAL A 45 -10.20 -13.54 -9.70
C VAL A 45 -11.42 -12.62 -9.83
N THR A 46 -12.49 -13.15 -10.41
CA THR A 46 -13.70 -12.37 -10.76
C THR A 46 -14.71 -12.24 -9.62
N ASP A 47 -14.79 -13.20 -8.70
CA ASP A 47 -15.85 -13.20 -7.69
C ASP A 47 -15.55 -12.23 -6.53
N LYS A 48 -16.37 -11.19 -6.42
CA LYS A 48 -16.46 -10.33 -5.24
C LYS A 48 -17.52 -10.90 -4.29
N PRO A 49 -17.29 -10.96 -2.96
CA PRO A 49 -18.33 -11.39 -2.03
C PRO A 49 -19.55 -10.46 -2.13
N ARG A 50 -20.74 -11.06 -1.98
CA ARG A 50 -22.03 -10.38 -2.14
C ARG A 50 -22.24 -9.20 -1.17
N THR A 51 -21.51 -9.19 -0.06
CA THR A 51 -21.58 -8.15 0.97
C THR A 51 -20.67 -6.96 0.71
N LEU A 52 -19.74 -7.03 -0.25
CA LEU A 52 -18.88 -5.90 -0.62
C LEU A 52 -19.52 -5.09 -1.76
N ASN A 53 -20.71 -4.55 -1.47
CA ASN A 53 -21.38 -3.57 -2.31
C ASN A 53 -21.94 -2.45 -1.42
N LYS A 54 -22.18 -1.30 -2.05
CA LYS A 54 -22.55 -0.07 -1.34
C LYS A 54 -23.86 -0.19 -0.57
N GLU A 55 -24.86 -0.87 -1.14
CA GLU A 55 -26.14 -1.11 -0.50
C GLU A 55 -25.99 -1.93 0.80
N TRP A 56 -25.20 -3.01 0.76
CA TRP A 56 -24.92 -3.82 1.94
C TRP A 56 -24.12 -3.05 3.00
N GLU A 57 -23.14 -2.26 2.57
CA GLU A 57 -22.30 -1.46 3.46
C GLU A 57 -23.11 -0.34 4.16
N GLU A 58 -23.99 0.34 3.42
CA GLU A 58 -24.91 1.35 3.95
C GLU A 58 -25.95 0.74 4.89
N ALA A 59 -26.55 -0.40 4.53
CA ALA A 59 -27.46 -1.13 5.41
C ALA A 59 -26.75 -1.61 6.69
N THR A 60 -25.48 -1.99 6.60
CA THR A 60 -24.65 -2.36 7.75
C THR A 60 -24.43 -1.16 8.67
N ASN A 61 -24.11 0.01 8.10
CA ASN A 61 -24.00 1.26 8.85
C ASN A 61 -25.30 1.59 9.61
N GLU A 62 -26.45 1.53 8.94
CA GLU A 62 -27.74 1.80 9.60
C GLU A 62 -28.02 0.82 10.75
N ARG A 63 -27.73 -0.47 10.54
CA ARG A 63 -27.90 -1.49 11.56
C ARG A 63 -27.00 -1.22 12.77
N MET A 64 -25.75 -0.80 12.55
CA MET A 64 -24.80 -0.50 13.63
C MET A 64 -25.21 0.74 14.44
N ILE A 65 -25.73 1.77 13.77
CA ILE A 65 -26.30 2.95 14.44
C ILE A 65 -27.52 2.54 15.29
N LYS A 66 -28.42 1.72 14.75
CA LYS A 66 -29.59 1.18 15.49
C LYS A 66 -29.16 0.40 16.74
N GLN A 67 -28.02 -0.31 16.66
CA GLN A 67 -27.45 -1.08 17.76
C GLN A 67 -26.54 -0.27 18.68
N ARG A 68 -26.32 1.02 18.41
CA ARG A 68 -25.37 1.88 19.14
C ARG A 68 -23.96 1.28 19.20
N SER A 69 -23.51 0.67 18.10
CA SER A 69 -22.16 0.08 17.99
C SER A 69 -21.10 1.19 17.93
N ASP A 70 -20.00 1.02 18.66
CA ASP A 70 -18.90 2.00 18.79
C ASP A 70 -19.35 3.43 19.15
N PRO A 71 -20.01 3.64 20.31
CA PRO A 71 -20.62 4.92 20.67
C PRO A 71 -19.63 6.01 21.13
N ILE A 72 -18.35 5.67 21.40
CA ILE A 72 -17.36 6.63 21.88
C ILE A 72 -16.58 7.27 20.73
N SER A 73 -16.17 6.47 19.75
CA SER A 73 -15.26 6.91 18.67
C SER A 73 -15.70 6.49 17.27
N GLY A 74 -16.76 5.69 17.16
CA GLY A 74 -17.17 5.08 15.89
C GLY A 74 -18.48 5.63 15.36
N ILE A 75 -19.13 4.84 14.51
CA ILE A 75 -20.26 5.29 13.71
C ILE A 75 -21.46 5.79 14.54
N SER A 76 -21.62 5.33 15.78
CA SER A 76 -22.70 5.77 16.66
C SER A 76 -22.32 6.91 17.61
N SER A 77 -21.10 7.47 17.51
CA SER A 77 -20.66 8.53 18.40
C SER A 77 -21.27 9.89 18.03
N GLU A 78 -21.55 10.70 19.03
CA GLU A 78 -22.03 12.06 18.83
C GLU A 78 -20.98 12.89 18.06
N GLY A 79 -21.32 13.30 16.83
CA GLY A 79 -20.43 14.06 15.95
C GLY A 79 -19.56 13.24 14.99
N TYR A 80 -19.83 11.94 14.79
CA TYR A 80 -19.15 11.15 13.75
C TYR A 80 -19.43 11.71 12.35
N LYS A 81 -18.38 12.03 11.58
CA LYS A 81 -18.45 12.60 10.21
C LYS A 81 -17.84 11.70 9.13
N GLY A 82 -17.47 10.47 9.47
CA GLY A 82 -16.85 9.52 8.54
C GLY A 82 -17.87 8.77 7.67
N LYS A 83 -17.39 8.04 6.66
CA LYS A 83 -18.21 7.17 5.80
C LYS A 83 -18.61 5.84 6.47
N GLY A 84 -18.20 5.60 7.71
CA GLY A 84 -18.46 4.34 8.41
C GLY A 84 -17.75 3.17 7.74
N TYR A 85 -18.49 2.09 7.52
CA TYR A 85 -18.01 0.85 6.91
C TYR A 85 -18.18 0.80 5.38
N VAL A 86 -18.48 1.94 4.75
CA VAL A 86 -18.55 2.04 3.28
C VAL A 86 -17.15 2.13 2.70
N VAL A 87 -16.75 1.08 1.98
CA VAL A 87 -15.43 0.91 1.35
C VAL A 87 -15.56 0.85 -0.17
N SER A 88 -16.72 0.47 -0.68
CA SER A 88 -17.04 0.49 -2.11
C SER A 88 -17.44 1.89 -2.58
N GLU A 89 -17.00 2.27 -3.80
CA GLU A 89 -17.41 3.52 -4.47
C GLU A 89 -18.82 3.42 -5.08
#